data_AF-A0A2Z4UAL2-F1
#
_entry.id   AF-A0A2Z4UAL2-F1
#
_cell.length_a   1.000
_cell.length_b   1.000
_cell.length_c   1.000
_cell.angle_alpha   90.00
_cell.angle_beta   90.00
_cell.angle_gamma   90.00
#
_symmetry.space_group_name_H-M   'P 1'
#
loop_
_entity.id
_entity.type
_entity.pdbx_description
1 polymer ?
#
loop_
_entity_poly.entity_id
_entity_poly.type
_entity_poly.pdbx_seq_one_letter_code
_entity_poly.pdbx_strand_id
1 'polypeptide(L)'
;MKKIFRLVNKYLYQHFISICILFVAIILSSICTLIIPIISGNFVDYLVDEKKQQGIIFFCLLFAIVSIANILIGFLSNRIYTKVNLQILYEMGQSYIQHMQKMNVLYFSNKNISQITQQISVDIKSVVDFFFDFFSNASINFFKILIPALLVF
;
A
#
# COMPACT_ATOMS: atom_id res chain seq x y z
N MET A 1 -4.12 -20.42 12.54
CA MET A 1 -3.92 -19.46 11.42
C MET A 1 -5.10 -19.40 10.44
N LYS A 2 -5.58 -20.51 9.84
CA LYS A 2 -6.70 -20.48 8.86
C LYS A 2 -7.99 -19.75 9.33
N LYS A 3 -8.34 -19.85 10.62
CA LYS A 3 -9.52 -19.18 11.20
C LYS A 3 -9.37 -17.65 11.26
N ILE A 4 -8.19 -17.15 11.62
CA ILE A 4 -7.87 -15.71 11.65
C ILE A 4 -7.95 -15.15 10.24
N PHE A 5 -7.35 -15.86 9.27
CA PHE A 5 -7.39 -15.49 7.86
C PHE A 5 -8.82 -15.37 7.34
N ARG A 6 -9.70 -16.31 7.68
CA ARG A 6 -11.11 -16.31 7.27
C ARG A 6 -11.90 -15.14 7.86
N LEU A 7 -11.59 -14.75 9.09
CA LEU A 7 -12.25 -13.65 9.78
C LEU A 7 -11.92 -12.31 9.11
N VAL A 8 -10.64 -12.08 8.81
CA VAL A 8 -10.17 -10.86 8.12
C VAL A 8 -10.65 -10.82 6.67
N ASN A 9 -10.63 -11.98 5.99
CA ASN A 9 -11.02 -12.07 4.58
C ASN A 9 -12.47 -11.60 4.32
N LYS A 10 -13.37 -11.76 5.31
CA LYS A 10 -14.75 -11.25 5.23
C LYS A 10 -14.77 -9.71 5.08
N TYR A 11 -13.99 -9.01 5.89
CA TYR A 11 -13.92 -7.55 5.89
C TYR A 11 -13.12 -7.01 4.70
N LEU A 12 -12.07 -7.73 4.28
CA LEU A 12 -11.33 -7.41 3.05
C LEU A 12 -12.21 -7.54 1.80
N TYR A 13 -13.01 -8.60 1.69
CA TYR A 13 -13.87 -8.82 0.54
C TYR A 13 -14.96 -7.74 0.39
N GLN A 14 -15.45 -7.22 1.51
CA GLN A 14 -16.42 -6.12 1.51
C GLN A 14 -15.87 -4.84 0.86
N HIS A 15 -14.54 -4.65 0.88
CA HIS A 15 -13.85 -3.51 0.27
C HIS A 15 -13.01 -3.89 -0.97
N PHE A 16 -13.31 -5.04 -1.60
CA PHE A 16 -12.50 -5.61 -2.69
C PHE A 16 -12.26 -4.65 -3.86
N ILE A 17 -13.27 -3.86 -4.25
CA ILE A 17 -13.14 -2.89 -5.35
C ILE A 17 -12.10 -1.81 -5.00
N SER A 18 -12.18 -1.23 -3.81
CA SER A 18 -11.25 -0.20 -3.34
C SER A 18 -9.83 -0.76 -3.20
N ILE A 19 -9.71 -2.00 -2.75
CA ILE A 19 -8.42 -2.72 -2.67
C ILE A 19 -7.85 -2.96 -4.08
N CYS A 20 -8.68 -3.34 -5.05
CA CYS A 20 -8.23 -3.48 -6.45
C CYS A 20 -7.75 -2.16 -7.04
N ILE A 21 -8.47 -1.05 -6.80
CA ILE A 21 -8.05 0.27 -7.27
C ILE A 21 -6.70 0.66 -6.63
N LEU A 22 -6.55 0.43 -5.33
CA LEU A 22 -5.28 0.64 -4.63
C LEU A 22 -4.15 -0.19 -5.24
N PHE A 23 -4.42 -1.47 -5.54
CA PHE A 23 -3.45 -2.36 -6.15
C PHE A 23 -2.98 -1.86 -7.52
N VAL A 24 -3.91 -1.45 -8.38
CA VAL A 24 -3.61 -0.86 -9.69
C VAL A 24 -2.75 0.41 -9.54
N ALA A 25 -3.10 1.27 -8.58
CA ALA A 25 -2.36 2.51 -8.34
C ALA A 25 -0.92 2.27 -7.85
N ILE A 26 -0.72 1.26 -7.00
CA ILE A 26 0.61 0.83 -6.51
C ILE A 26 1.47 0.30 -7.65
N ILE A 27 0.89 -0.49 -8.56
CA ILE A 27 1.60 -1.00 -9.74
C ILE A 27 2.04 0.16 -10.63
N LEU A 28 1.13 1.11 -10.89
CA LEU A 28 1.44 2.27 -11.72
C LEU A 28 2.56 3.12 -11.11
N SER A 29 2.52 3.38 -9.81
CA SER A 29 3.60 4.09 -9.09
C SER A 29 4.93 3.34 -9.15
N SER A 30 4.89 2.01 -9.03
CA SER A 30 6.09 1.16 -9.14
C SER A 30 6.73 1.29 -10.53
N ILE A 31 5.93 1.28 -11.59
CA ILE A 31 6.40 1.48 -12.97
C ILE A 31 7.01 2.88 -13.13
N CYS A 32 6.36 3.94 -12.65
CA CYS A 32 6.91 5.30 -12.69
C CYS A 32 8.27 5.39 -11.98
N THR A 33 8.41 4.72 -10.84
CA THR A 33 9.67 4.71 -10.07
C THR A 33 10.80 4.02 -10.82
N LEU A 34 10.48 3.04 -11.68
CA LEU A 34 11.46 2.32 -12.51
C LEU A 34 11.79 3.05 -13.82
N ILE A 35 10.88 3.89 -14.32
CA ILE A 35 11.14 4.75 -15.49
C ILE A 35 12.22 5.80 -15.16
N ILE A 36 12.28 6.28 -13.92
CA ILE A 36 13.26 7.29 -13.47
C ILE A 36 14.72 6.89 -13.78
N PRO A 37 15.24 5.72 -13.34
CA PRO A 37 16.61 5.32 -13.66
C PRO A 37 16.86 5.11 -15.15
N ILE A 38 15.85 4.69 -15.93
CA ILE A 38 15.97 4.56 -17.40
C ILE A 38 16.16 5.94 -18.05
N ILE A 39 15.37 6.93 -17.62
CA ILE A 39 15.55 8.33 -18.06
C ILE A 39 16.95 8.82 -17.69
N SER A 40 17.40 8.55 -16.46
CA SER A 40 18.71 8.96 -16.00
C SER A 40 19.85 8.32 -16.81
N GLY A 41 19.76 7.03 -17.15
CA GLY A 41 20.73 6.36 -18.01
C GLY A 41 20.82 7.02 -19.39
N ASN A 42 19.67 7.14 -20.07
CA ASN A 42 19.59 7.77 -21.39
C ASN A 42 20.06 9.25 -21.38
N PHE A 43 19.82 9.95 -20.27
CA PHE A 43 20.29 11.33 -20.10
C PHE A 43 21.82 11.40 -20.01
N VAL A 44 22.45 10.47 -19.28
CA VAL A 44 23.92 10.39 -19.21
C VAL A 44 24.50 10.06 -20.58
N ASP A 45 23.94 9.09 -21.30
CA ASP A 45 24.41 8.73 -22.65
C ASP A 45 24.28 9.92 -23.61
N TYR A 46 23.14 10.63 -23.57
CA TYR A 46 22.93 11.83 -24.38
C TYR A 46 23.96 12.93 -24.07
N LEU A 47 24.34 13.14 -22.81
CA LEU A 47 25.35 14.12 -22.44
C LEU A 47 26.75 13.78 -22.98
N VAL A 48 27.05 12.50 -23.18
CA VAL A 48 28.33 12.01 -23.70
C VAL A 48 28.38 12.17 -25.23
N ASP A 49 27.32 11.78 -25.94
CA ASP A 49 27.29 11.72 -27.42
C ASP A 49 26.83 13.03 -28.09
N GLU A 50 25.75 13.66 -27.60
CA GLU A 50 25.14 14.85 -28.22
C GLU A 50 25.10 16.05 -27.27
N LYS A 51 26.04 16.99 -27.43
CA LYS A 51 26.13 18.21 -26.60
C LYS A 51 25.13 19.32 -26.97
N LYS A 52 23.93 18.98 -27.49
CA LYS A 52 22.92 19.99 -27.83
C LYS A 52 22.09 20.34 -26.59
N GLN A 53 22.04 21.62 -26.27
CA GLN A 53 21.30 22.18 -25.12
C GLN A 53 19.80 21.83 -25.12
N GLN A 54 19.19 21.67 -26.30
CA GLN A 54 17.76 21.35 -26.43
C GLN A 54 17.39 19.98 -25.84
N GLY A 55 18.22 18.95 -26.00
CA GLY A 55 17.93 17.63 -25.43
C GLY A 55 18.05 17.61 -23.91
N ILE A 56 18.94 18.41 -23.32
CA ILE A 56 19.04 18.55 -21.86
C ILE A 56 17.72 19.07 -21.28
N ILE A 57 17.15 20.11 -21.89
CA ILE A 57 15.88 20.69 -21.47
C ILE A 57 14.74 19.66 -21.62
N PHE A 58 14.73 18.89 -22.70
CA PHE A 58 13.75 17.82 -22.92
C PHE A 58 13.80 16.75 -21.83
N PHE A 59 14.99 16.23 -21.49
CA PHE A 59 15.15 15.24 -20.42
C PHE A 59 14.77 15.78 -19.05
N CYS A 60 15.13 17.04 -18.73
CA CYS A 60 14.72 17.69 -17.50
C CYS A 60 13.19 17.82 -17.40
N LEU A 61 12.52 18.25 -18.47
CA LEU A 61 11.06 18.34 -18.51
C LEU A 61 10.42 16.96 -18.36
N LEU A 62 10.91 15.95 -19.08
CA LEU A 62 10.39 14.60 -19.02
C LEU A 62 10.55 13.99 -17.61
N PHE A 63 11.71 14.19 -16.97
CA PHE A 63 11.95 13.79 -15.59
C PHE A 63 10.99 14.50 -14.62
N ALA A 64 10.79 15.80 -14.78
CA ALA A 64 9.89 16.58 -13.94
C ALA A 64 8.44 16.09 -14.06
N ILE A 65 7.96 15.85 -15.29
CA ILE A 65 6.60 15.35 -15.55
C ILE A 65 6.40 13.97 -14.90
N VAL A 66 7.35 13.04 -15.10
CA VAL A 66 7.28 11.69 -14.51
C VAL A 66 7.32 11.75 -12.98
N SER A 67 8.15 12.62 -12.42
CA SER A 67 8.26 12.80 -10.96
C SER A 67 6.97 13.36 -10.35
N ILE A 68 6.40 14.39 -10.97
CA ILE A 68 5.12 14.99 -10.54
C ILE A 68 4.00 13.95 -10.65
N ALA A 69 3.93 13.21 -11.76
CA ALA A 69 2.95 12.14 -11.94
C ALA A 69 3.08 11.07 -10.84
N ASN A 70 4.31 10.64 -10.52
CA ASN A 70 4.54 9.66 -9.47
C ASN A 70 4.09 10.16 -8.09
N ILE A 71 4.36 11.44 -7.76
CA ILE A 71 3.89 12.06 -6.51
C ILE A 71 2.36 12.07 -6.44
N LEU A 72 1.69 12.46 -7.53
CA LEU A 72 0.22 12.49 -7.59
C LEU A 72 -0.37 11.09 -7.42
N ILE A 73 0.17 10.09 -8.12
CA ILE A 73 -0.27 8.69 -8.01
C ILE A 73 -0.02 8.17 -6.60
N GLY A 74 1.14 8.46 -6.00
CA GLY A 74 1.47 8.08 -4.63
C GLY A 74 0.52 8.70 -3.61
N PHE A 75 0.17 9.98 -3.79
CA PHE A 75 -0.81 10.66 -2.94
C PHE A 75 -2.21 10.04 -3.04
N LEU A 76 -2.70 9.77 -4.26
CA LEU A 76 -3.98 9.10 -4.49
C LEU A 76 -3.99 7.70 -3.86
N SER A 77 -2.92 6.92 -4.07
CA SER A 77 -2.76 5.58 -3.51
C SER A 77 -2.82 5.61 -1.98
N ASN A 78 -2.08 6.53 -1.35
CA ASN A 78 -2.06 6.67 0.10
C ASN A 78 -3.41 7.13 0.67
N ARG A 79 -4.13 7.99 -0.06
CA ARG A 79 -5.47 8.43 0.33
C ARG A 79 -6.48 7.28 0.32
N ILE A 80 -6.46 6.46 -0.74
CA ILE A 80 -7.31 5.27 -0.86
C ILE A 80 -6.93 4.26 0.23
N TYR A 81 -5.63 4.00 0.40
CA TYR A 81 -5.10 3.11 1.44
C TYR A 81 -5.62 3.48 2.82
N THR A 82 -5.42 4.73 3.23
CA THR A 82 -5.82 5.23 4.54
C THR A 82 -7.33 5.07 4.74
N LYS A 83 -8.13 5.41 3.72
CA LYS A 83 -9.60 5.30 3.80
C LYS A 83 -10.04 3.86 4.01
N VAL A 84 -9.54 2.93 3.19
CA VAL A 84 -9.92 1.51 3.25
C VAL A 84 -9.43 0.88 4.55
N ASN A 85 -8.18 1.14 4.94
CA ASN A 85 -7.60 0.59 6.17
C ASN A 85 -8.42 1.03 7.39
N LEU A 86 -8.68 2.33 7.54
CA LEU A 86 -9.48 2.84 8.66
C LEU A 86 -10.90 2.27 8.69
N GLN A 87 -11.52 2.10 7.53
CA GLN A 87 -12.87 1.54 7.45
C GLN A 87 -12.90 0.08 7.90
N ILE A 88 -11.94 -0.74 7.48
CA ILE A 88 -11.82 -2.14 7.93
C ILE A 88 -11.54 -2.20 9.44
N LEU A 89 -10.60 -1.38 9.94
CA LEU A 89 -10.28 -1.32 11.36
C LEU A 89 -11.51 -0.96 12.21
N TYR A 90 -12.29 0.01 11.75
CA TYR A 90 -13.53 0.41 12.41
C TYR A 90 -14.58 -0.70 12.40
N GLU A 91 -14.83 -1.34 11.25
CA GLU A 91 -15.84 -2.40 11.13
C GLU A 91 -15.49 -3.64 11.98
N MET A 92 -14.20 -4.00 12.03
CA MET A 92 -13.70 -5.08 12.88
C MET A 92 -13.79 -4.72 14.37
N GLY A 93 -13.34 -3.52 14.74
CA GLY A 93 -13.40 -3.02 16.12
C GLY A 93 -14.84 -2.95 16.63
N GLN A 94 -15.76 -2.43 15.82
CA GLN A 94 -17.17 -2.32 16.15
C GLN A 94 -17.82 -3.69 16.34
N SER A 95 -17.55 -4.65 15.45
CA SER A 95 -18.05 -6.03 15.59
C SER A 95 -17.56 -6.68 16.88
N TYR A 96 -16.30 -6.42 17.25
CA TYR A 96 -15.71 -6.97 18.47
C TYR A 96 -16.33 -6.36 19.73
N ILE A 97 -16.45 -5.03 19.79
CA ILE A 97 -17.08 -4.33 20.91
C ILE A 97 -18.53 -4.81 21.11
N GLN A 98 -19.29 -4.95 20.03
CA GLN A 98 -20.65 -5.49 20.08
C GLN A 98 -20.71 -6.94 20.61
N HIS A 99 -19.69 -7.75 20.32
CA HIS A 99 -19.59 -9.10 20.87
C HIS A 99 -19.29 -9.08 22.37
N MET A 100 -18.35 -8.23 22.81
CA MET A 100 -18.03 -8.07 24.24
C MET A 100 -19.24 -7.64 25.06
N GLN A 101 -20.06 -6.72 24.53
CA GLN A 101 -21.27 -6.24 25.22
C GLN A 101 -22.32 -7.34 25.47
N LYS A 102 -22.27 -8.44 24.71
CA LYS A 102 -23.16 -9.60 24.87
C LYS A 102 -22.61 -10.66 25.82
N MET A 103 -21.37 -10.50 26.29
CA MET A 103 -20.74 -11.45 27.21
C MET A 103 -21.19 -11.21 28.66
N ASN A 104 -21.18 -12.27 29.47
CA ASN A 104 -21.52 -12.19 30.88
C ASN A 104 -20.56 -11.25 31.62
N VAL A 105 -21.09 -10.34 32.44
CA VAL A 105 -20.34 -9.39 33.28
C VAL A 105 -19.31 -10.11 34.18
N LEU A 106 -19.61 -11.32 34.63
CA LEU A 106 -18.69 -12.15 35.42
C LEU A 106 -17.37 -12.50 34.69
N TYR A 107 -17.35 -12.47 33.35
CA TYR A 107 -16.13 -12.66 32.58
C TYR A 107 -15.14 -11.49 32.73
N PHE A 108 -15.64 -10.30 33.06
CA PHE A 108 -14.87 -9.07 33.14
C PHE A 108 -14.53 -8.64 34.57
N SER A 109 -15.12 -9.26 35.60
CA SER A 109 -14.96 -8.85 37.00
C SER A 109 -13.51 -8.82 37.49
N ASN A 110 -12.66 -9.71 36.98
CA ASN A 110 -11.24 -9.81 37.34
C ASN A 110 -10.30 -9.33 36.23
N LYS A 111 -10.81 -8.58 35.24
CA LYS A 111 -10.00 -8.12 34.10
C LYS A 111 -10.09 -6.61 33.93
N ASN A 112 -8.98 -6.00 33.52
CA ASN A 112 -8.96 -4.58 33.17
C ASN A 112 -9.55 -4.39 31.75
N ILE A 113 -10.76 -3.83 31.67
CA ILE A 113 -11.49 -3.61 30.42
C ILE A 113 -10.70 -2.73 29.45
N SER A 114 -9.98 -1.72 29.96
CA SER A 114 -9.15 -0.84 29.14
C SER A 114 -7.98 -1.60 28.50
N GLN A 115 -7.34 -2.49 29.25
CA GLN A 115 -6.27 -3.33 28.72
C GLN A 115 -6.78 -4.29 27.63
N ILE A 116 -7.92 -4.95 27.85
CA ILE A 116 -8.53 -5.83 26.85
C ILE A 116 -8.83 -5.03 25.57
N THR A 117 -9.52 -3.91 25.69
CA THR A 117 -9.93 -3.10 24.53
C THR A 117 -8.70 -2.61 23.74
N GLN A 118 -7.63 -2.23 24.43
CA GLN A 118 -6.37 -1.84 23.80
C GLN A 118 -5.70 -3.01 23.09
N GLN A 119 -5.58 -4.17 23.76
CA GLN A 119 -4.99 -5.37 23.17
C GLN A 119 -5.71 -5.77 21.87
N ILE A 120 -7.04 -5.81 21.87
CA ILE A 120 -7.77 -6.12 20.64
C ILE A 120 -7.58 -5.06 19.57
N SER A 121 -7.58 -3.77 19.92
CA SER A 121 -7.37 -2.71 18.93
C SER A 121 -6.00 -2.83 18.27
N VAL A 122 -4.97 -3.14 19.06
CA VAL A 122 -3.60 -3.38 18.58
C VAL A 122 -3.54 -4.65 17.73
N ASP A 123 -4.18 -5.74 18.16
CA ASP A 123 -4.18 -7.02 17.44
C ASP A 123 -4.91 -6.91 16.10
N ILE A 124 -6.10 -6.28 16.08
CA ILE A 124 -6.86 -6.01 14.85
C ILE A 124 -5.99 -5.20 13.88
N LYS A 125 -5.36 -4.13 14.37
CA LYS A 125 -4.48 -3.29 13.55
C LYS A 125 -3.32 -4.09 12.97
N SER A 126 -2.62 -4.84 13.82
CA SER A 126 -1.47 -5.64 13.41
C SER A 126 -1.83 -6.66 12.34
N VAL A 127 -3.00 -7.29 12.47
CA VAL A 127 -3.48 -8.25 11.48
C VAL A 127 -3.84 -7.56 10.16
N VAL A 128 -4.63 -6.48 10.20
CA VAL A 128 -5.06 -5.78 8.98
C VAL A 128 -3.85 -5.20 8.24
N ASP A 129 -2.95 -4.51 8.94
CA ASP A 129 -1.73 -3.95 8.37
C ASP A 129 -0.85 -5.05 7.75
N PHE A 130 -0.68 -6.19 8.42
CA PHE A 130 0.05 -7.33 7.85
C PHE A 130 -0.50 -7.76 6.49
N PHE A 131 -1.82 -7.84 6.33
CA PHE A 131 -2.43 -8.19 5.05
C PHE A 131 -2.15 -7.14 3.98
N PHE A 132 -2.35 -5.86 4.29
CA PHE A 132 -2.09 -4.78 3.35
C PHE A 132 -0.62 -4.71 2.95
N ASP A 133 0.29 -4.80 3.92
CA ASP A 133 1.72 -4.76 3.69
C ASP A 133 2.19 -5.97 2.90
N PHE A 134 1.70 -7.17 3.22
CA PHE A 134 2.05 -8.38 2.48
C PHE A 134 1.65 -8.27 1.01
N PHE A 135 0.39 -7.92 0.73
CA PHE A 135 -0.09 -7.83 -0.66
C PHE A 135 0.52 -6.66 -1.43
N SER A 136 0.66 -5.49 -0.78
CA SER A 136 1.25 -4.31 -1.41
C SER A 136 2.74 -4.54 -1.71
N ASN A 137 3.52 -4.98 -0.71
CA ASN A 137 4.97 -5.17 -0.88
C ASN A 137 5.30 -6.36 -1.78
N ALA A 138 4.56 -7.46 -1.70
CA ALA A 138 4.76 -8.59 -2.62
C ALA A 138 4.62 -8.14 -4.08
N SER A 139 3.63 -7.28 -4.36
CA SER A 139 3.36 -6.78 -5.71
C SER A 139 4.42 -5.79 -6.16
N ILE A 140 4.76 -4.81 -5.32
CA ILE A 140 5.83 -3.85 -5.61
C ILE A 140 7.15 -4.59 -5.88
N ASN A 141 7.52 -5.54 -5.02
CA ASN A 141 8.78 -6.27 -5.15
C ASN A 141 8.80 -7.18 -6.37
N PHE A 142 7.66 -7.77 -6.74
CA PHE A 142 7.54 -8.54 -7.97
C PHE A 142 7.87 -7.69 -9.21
N PHE A 143 7.27 -6.50 -9.34
CA PHE A 143 7.56 -5.60 -10.46
C PHE A 143 8.98 -5.01 -10.42
N LYS A 144 9.50 -4.70 -9.22
CA LYS A 144 10.88 -4.22 -9.03
C LYS A 144 11.94 -5.22 -9.48
N ILE A 145 11.66 -6.53 -9.39
CA ILE A 145 12.59 -7.56 -9.86
C ILE A 145 12.40 -7.81 -11.36
N LEU A 146 11.14 -7.89 -11.80
CA LEU A 146 10.79 -8.31 -13.15
C LEU A 146 11.26 -7.31 -14.23
N ILE A 147 11.08 -6.01 -14.00
CA ILE A 147 11.39 -4.99 -15.01
C ILE A 147 12.91 -4.86 -15.25
N PRO A 148 13.78 -4.73 -14.23
CA PRO A 148 15.22 -4.71 -14.46
C PRO A 148 15.73 -6.02 -15.07
N ALA A 149 15.18 -7.17 -14.69
CA ALA A 149 15.56 -8.44 -15.30
C ALA A 149 15.29 -8.43 -16.81
N LEU A 150 14.13 -7.93 -17.26
CA LEU A 150 13.83 -7.79 -18.69
C LEU A 150 14.65 -6.74 -19.43
N LEU A 151 15.23 -5.76 -18.71
CA LEU A 151 16.06 -4.71 -19.32
C LEU A 151 17.53 -5.12 -19.43
N VAL A 152 18.01 -5.97 -18.51
CA VAL A 152 19.40 -6.40 -18.44
C VAL A 152 19.65 -7.68 -19.24
N PHE A 153 18.67 -8.58 -19.32
CA PHE A 153 18.71 -9.81 -20.11
C PHE A 153 17.97 -9.64 -21.43
#